data_AF-A0A9W8D5Q2-F1
#
_entry.id   AF-A0A9W8D5Q2-F1
#
_cell.length_a   1.000
_cell.length_b   1.000
_cell.length_c   1.000
_cell.angle_alpha   90.00
_cell.angle_beta   90.00
_cell.angle_gamma   90.00
#
_symmetry.space_group_name_H-M   'P 1'
#
loop_
_entity.id
_entity.type
_entity.pdbx_description
1 polymer ?
#
loop_
_entity_poly.entity_id
_entity_poly.type
_entity_poly.pdbx_seq_one_letter_code
_entity_poly.pdbx_strand_id
1 'polypeptide(L)'
;MNPRNESTHLADIVAELHFEAAIAARAQAVYSAFNRANTNKTTVDSERTAADTVIESLEFIEFAWTCDSGVAVAGIAAFKAQYCAGQNIHVVVGNMDLISEQTQEILRLYYAAQHKLGSRLTAPKSALLTHPAFRALAIFGGQGGMDNYMDETRAVFHVYRPLVEDFARSMAEFLIRETSVPQFSRVYEYGLDIMQWIEEPNSTPEQSYMVSVPVCMPVVGLTQLMQVMVAYKTLGISPAELADGFQWITGHSQGIVGAAVLSMVTDEESFYNVSRIALGLTFIAGVFPQLDYPLVEQPETNNNAQASPMAAVLKLSKAQVESAVARFNQHGHGPVYLSLTNSTHMHVVSGAVPSMGKFADMLTTDFDTTNTDQTRVPYSQRKARVVVKFLSISGPYHCPLLKHACNTAWEYATERNWVLDGQKLRRPVKTYEDGRDICGEPELAHYLLKCMMLIPVDWPAAVNCKGVTHAVDFGPGGTSGFGAIVHRIHEGRGMATICVGAFDSYGSPLHAKSDLYQSDASL
;
A
#
# COMPACT_ATOMS: atom_id res chain seq x y z
N MET A 1 -20.91 -58.92 -4.28
CA MET A 1 -21.24 -57.58 -3.77
C MET A 1 -20.27 -57.28 -2.65
N ASN A 2 -19.24 -56.49 -2.93
CA ASN A 2 -18.25 -56.04 -1.95
C ASN A 2 -18.64 -54.60 -1.62
N PRO A 3 -18.98 -54.23 -0.37
CA PRO A 3 -19.24 -52.84 -0.05
C PRO A 3 -17.90 -52.12 -0.12
N ARG A 4 -17.78 -51.17 -1.05
CA ARG A 4 -16.65 -50.24 -1.07
C ARG A 4 -16.73 -49.42 0.22
N ASN A 5 -15.70 -49.57 1.06
CA ASN A 5 -15.32 -48.57 2.04
C ASN A 5 -14.94 -47.30 1.26
N GLU A 6 -15.90 -46.41 1.07
CA GLU A 6 -15.62 -44.99 0.83
C GLU A 6 -15.72 -44.28 2.18
N SER A 7 -14.76 -44.55 3.06
CA SER A 7 -14.45 -43.65 4.17
C SER A 7 -13.22 -42.85 3.76
N THR A 8 -13.45 -41.77 3.03
CA THR A 8 -12.49 -40.66 3.00
C THR A 8 -12.29 -40.23 4.45
N HIS A 9 -11.12 -40.55 5.02
CA HIS A 9 -10.77 -40.14 6.38
C HIS A 9 -10.66 -38.61 6.40
N LEU A 10 -11.77 -37.92 6.69
CA LEU A 10 -11.72 -36.57 7.23
C LEU A 10 -10.85 -36.65 8.49
N ALA A 11 -9.74 -35.91 8.50
CA ALA A 11 -8.94 -35.76 9.72
C ALA A 11 -9.85 -35.21 10.80
N ASP A 12 -9.96 -35.92 11.93
CA ASP A 12 -10.81 -35.47 13.02
C ASP A 12 -10.20 -34.19 13.61
N ILE A 13 -10.71 -33.03 13.18
CA ILE A 13 -10.25 -31.71 13.62
C ILE A 13 -10.29 -31.58 15.15
N VAL A 14 -11.20 -32.29 15.81
CA VAL A 14 -11.28 -32.31 17.28
C VAL A 14 -10.06 -33.00 17.88
N ALA A 15 -9.58 -34.08 17.25
CA ALA A 15 -8.37 -34.78 17.66
C ALA A 15 -7.12 -33.93 17.38
N GLU A 16 -7.06 -33.28 16.22
CA GLU A 16 -5.95 -32.41 15.79
C GLU A 16 -5.79 -31.16 16.69
N LEU A 17 -6.90 -30.52 17.05
CA LEU A 17 -6.89 -29.35 17.94
C LEU A 17 -6.65 -29.72 19.42
N HIS A 18 -6.63 -31.00 19.78
CA HIS A 18 -6.36 -31.46 21.14
C HIS A 18 -7.22 -30.77 22.21
N PHE A 19 -8.55 -30.70 22.01
CA PHE A 19 -9.47 -30.08 22.96
C PHE A 19 -9.35 -30.67 24.38
N GLU A 20 -9.51 -29.81 25.40
CA GLU A 20 -9.62 -30.26 26.79
C GLU A 20 -10.79 -31.25 26.95
N ALA A 21 -10.58 -32.28 27.79
CA ALA A 21 -11.54 -33.37 27.98
C ALA A 21 -12.96 -32.89 28.35
N ALA A 22 -13.08 -31.76 29.06
CA ALA A 22 -14.36 -31.18 29.46
C ALA A 22 -15.19 -30.64 28.28
N ILE A 23 -14.55 -30.27 27.16
CA ILE A 23 -15.20 -29.69 25.97
C ILE A 23 -15.18 -30.65 24.78
N ALA A 24 -14.25 -31.61 24.75
CA ALA A 24 -14.05 -32.53 23.62
C ALA A 24 -15.34 -33.23 23.15
N ALA A 25 -16.20 -33.71 24.06
CA ALA A 25 -17.45 -34.36 23.68
C ALA A 25 -18.43 -33.41 22.96
N ARG A 26 -18.50 -32.14 23.39
CA ARG A 26 -19.31 -31.11 22.71
C ARG A 26 -18.69 -30.75 21.37
N ALA A 27 -17.36 -30.59 21.32
CA ALA A 27 -16.63 -30.33 20.09
C ALA A 27 -16.87 -31.43 19.04
N GLN A 28 -16.88 -32.72 19.43
CA GLN A 28 -17.19 -33.83 18.53
C GLN A 28 -18.60 -33.76 17.95
N ALA A 29 -19.59 -33.38 18.77
CA ALA A 29 -20.97 -33.21 18.32
C ALA A 29 -21.10 -32.06 17.30
N VAL A 30 -20.42 -30.93 17.56
CA VAL A 30 -20.34 -29.80 16.63
C VAL A 30 -19.62 -30.18 15.35
N TYR A 31 -18.49 -30.90 15.44
CA TYR A 31 -17.71 -31.34 14.29
C TYR A 31 -18.50 -32.31 13.40
N SER A 32 -19.28 -33.20 14.00
CA SER A 32 -20.21 -34.07 13.27
C SER A 32 -21.27 -33.26 12.50
N ALA A 33 -21.74 -32.13 13.04
CA ALA A 33 -22.68 -31.24 12.36
C ALA A 33 -21.99 -30.43 11.24
N PHE A 34 -20.78 -29.95 11.49
CA PHE A 34 -19.94 -29.28 10.49
C PHE A 34 -19.70 -30.18 9.27
N ASN A 35 -19.30 -31.44 9.47
CA ASN A 35 -19.08 -32.40 8.39
C ASN A 35 -20.35 -32.64 7.56
N ARG A 36 -21.52 -32.75 8.20
CA ARG A 36 -22.81 -32.89 7.49
C ARG A 36 -23.19 -31.64 6.68
N ALA A 37 -22.78 -30.45 7.12
CA ALA A 37 -22.99 -29.22 6.35
C ALA A 37 -22.04 -29.13 5.15
N ASN A 38 -20.83 -29.70 5.26
CA ASN A 38 -19.78 -29.61 4.26
C ASN A 38 -19.64 -30.83 3.34
N THR A 39 -20.46 -31.87 3.50
CA THR A 39 -20.44 -33.09 2.64
C THR A 39 -20.65 -32.83 1.14
N ASN A 40 -21.06 -31.63 0.73
CA ASN A 40 -21.19 -31.23 -0.68
C ASN A 40 -19.97 -30.49 -1.25
N LYS A 41 -18.95 -30.15 -0.45
CA LYS A 41 -17.71 -29.46 -0.88
C LYS A 41 -16.60 -30.41 -1.34
N THR A 42 -16.76 -31.73 -1.20
CA THR A 42 -15.72 -32.70 -1.56
C THR A 42 -15.59 -32.89 -3.08
N THR A 43 -14.64 -32.20 -3.69
CA THR A 43 -13.99 -32.65 -4.93
C THR A 43 -12.84 -33.61 -4.61
N VAL A 44 -13.02 -34.87 -5.03
CA VAL A 44 -12.08 -35.81 -5.65
C VAL A 44 -10.62 -35.86 -5.13
N ASP A 45 -10.26 -36.98 -4.49
CA ASP A 45 -8.96 -37.70 -4.52
C ASP A 45 -7.63 -36.92 -4.54
N SER A 46 -7.54 -35.71 -3.99
CA SER A 46 -6.24 -35.05 -3.74
C SER A 46 -5.77 -35.32 -2.31
N GLU A 47 -4.45 -35.60 -2.15
CA GLU A 47 -3.82 -35.70 -0.84
C GLU A 47 -3.99 -34.36 -0.09
N ARG A 48 -4.62 -34.43 1.09
CA ARG A 48 -4.86 -33.25 1.93
C ARG A 48 -3.54 -32.68 2.44
N THR A 49 -3.32 -31.39 2.21
CA THR A 49 -2.10 -30.69 2.63
C THR A 49 -2.19 -30.22 4.09
N ALA A 50 -1.06 -29.83 4.68
CA ALA A 50 -1.05 -29.19 6.00
C ALA A 50 -1.87 -27.89 6.02
N ALA A 51 -1.86 -27.14 4.91
CA ALA A 51 -2.65 -25.92 4.73
C ALA A 51 -4.16 -26.20 4.84
N ASP A 52 -4.63 -27.26 4.17
CA ASP A 52 -6.06 -27.63 4.19
C ASP A 52 -6.55 -27.95 5.60
N THR A 53 -5.71 -28.59 6.42
CA THR A 53 -6.03 -28.90 7.82
C THR A 53 -6.11 -27.65 8.69
N VAL A 54 -5.22 -26.66 8.47
CA VAL A 54 -5.26 -25.38 9.18
C VAL A 54 -6.52 -24.58 8.80
N ILE A 55 -6.84 -24.52 7.50
CA ILE A 55 -8.04 -23.85 6.99
C ILE A 55 -9.30 -24.51 7.56
N GLU A 56 -9.44 -25.83 7.45
CA GLU A 56 -10.62 -26.55 7.97
C GLU A 56 -10.78 -26.39 9.48
N SER A 57 -9.67 -26.35 10.23
CA SER A 57 -9.70 -26.08 11.67
C SER A 57 -10.33 -24.72 11.98
N LEU A 58 -10.00 -23.69 11.21
CA LEU A 58 -10.57 -22.36 11.37
C LEU A 58 -12.01 -22.27 10.84
N GLU A 59 -12.35 -22.95 9.74
CA GLU A 59 -13.74 -23.06 9.26
C GLU A 59 -14.62 -23.76 10.31
N PHE A 60 -14.11 -24.81 10.95
CA PHE A 60 -14.80 -25.50 12.05
C PHE A 60 -15.05 -24.55 13.24
N ILE A 61 -14.07 -23.74 13.62
CA ILE A 61 -14.21 -22.73 14.66
C ILE A 61 -15.25 -21.67 14.28
N GLU A 62 -15.24 -21.21 13.03
CA GLU A 62 -16.23 -20.27 12.51
C GLU A 62 -17.64 -20.86 12.56
N PHE A 63 -17.81 -22.12 12.18
CA PHE A 63 -19.07 -22.84 12.28
C PHE A 63 -19.51 -23.02 13.74
N ALA A 64 -18.58 -23.35 14.65
CA ALA A 64 -18.86 -23.49 16.07
C ALA A 64 -19.46 -22.20 16.67
N TRP A 65 -19.04 -21.02 16.22
CA TRP A 65 -19.64 -19.76 16.64
C TRP A 65 -21.14 -19.64 16.35
N THR A 66 -21.66 -20.38 15.37
CA THR A 66 -23.10 -20.36 15.01
C THR A 66 -23.97 -21.27 15.86
N CYS A 67 -23.38 -22.25 16.57
CA CYS A 67 -24.14 -23.29 17.26
C CYS A 67 -23.69 -23.56 18.71
N ASP A 68 -22.40 -23.37 19.04
CA ASP A 68 -21.86 -23.51 20.39
C ASP A 68 -20.64 -22.59 20.60
N SER A 69 -20.87 -21.41 21.21
CA SER A 69 -19.81 -20.43 21.48
C SER A 69 -18.75 -20.93 22.46
N GLY A 70 -19.08 -21.87 23.36
CA GLY A 70 -18.11 -22.46 24.28
C GLY A 70 -17.09 -23.32 23.54
N VAL A 71 -17.54 -24.11 22.56
CA VAL A 71 -16.66 -24.87 21.66
C VAL A 71 -15.83 -23.92 20.80
N ALA A 72 -16.41 -22.84 20.27
CA ALA A 72 -15.68 -21.88 19.45
C ALA A 72 -14.55 -21.18 20.21
N VAL A 73 -14.81 -20.73 21.45
CA VAL A 73 -13.80 -20.12 22.32
C VAL A 73 -12.66 -21.10 22.62
N ALA A 74 -13.01 -22.33 23.01
CA ALA A 74 -12.01 -23.37 23.26
C ALA A 74 -11.23 -23.75 21.99
N GLY A 75 -11.89 -23.74 20.83
CA GLY A 75 -11.28 -24.04 19.54
C GLY A 75 -10.24 -23.01 19.13
N ILE A 76 -10.47 -21.71 19.35
CA ILE A 76 -9.45 -20.69 19.09
C ILE A 76 -8.25 -20.85 20.02
N ALA A 77 -8.48 -21.14 21.31
CA ALA A 77 -7.38 -21.37 22.26
C ALA A 77 -6.54 -22.60 21.87
N ALA A 78 -7.22 -23.69 21.52
CA ALA A 78 -6.63 -24.92 21.00
C ALA A 78 -5.83 -24.67 19.70
N PHE A 79 -6.41 -23.95 18.73
CA PHE A 79 -5.75 -23.58 17.48
C PHE A 79 -4.45 -22.80 17.73
N LYS A 80 -4.48 -21.81 18.63
CA LYS A 80 -3.28 -21.04 18.98
C LYS A 80 -2.22 -21.92 19.65
N ALA A 81 -2.62 -22.83 20.52
CA ALA A 81 -1.69 -23.76 21.17
C ALA A 81 -1.04 -24.71 20.15
N GLN A 82 -1.83 -25.26 19.22
CA GLN A 82 -1.39 -26.23 18.22
C GLN A 82 -0.53 -25.59 17.12
N TYR A 83 -1.01 -24.50 16.51
CA TYR A 83 -0.40 -23.97 15.28
C TYR A 83 0.44 -22.71 15.48
N CYS A 84 0.11 -21.88 16.46
CA CYS A 84 0.84 -20.62 16.64
C CYS A 84 2.08 -20.78 17.52
N ALA A 85 2.09 -21.73 18.47
CA ALA A 85 3.21 -21.98 19.38
C ALA A 85 3.78 -20.69 20.04
N GLY A 86 2.91 -19.72 20.30
CA GLY A 86 3.29 -18.41 20.86
C GLY A 86 3.85 -17.39 19.84
N GLN A 87 3.88 -17.69 18.55
CA GLN A 87 4.19 -16.74 17.47
C GLN A 87 2.93 -16.02 16.98
N ASN A 88 3.12 -14.91 16.26
CA ASN A 88 2.03 -14.23 15.56
C ASN A 88 1.59 -15.07 14.35
N ILE A 89 0.28 -15.10 14.06
CA ILE A 89 -0.26 -15.87 12.92
C ILE A 89 0.40 -15.49 11.58
N HIS A 90 0.82 -14.23 11.39
CA HIS A 90 1.53 -13.81 10.18
C HIS A 90 2.89 -14.49 10.03
N VAL A 91 3.61 -14.72 11.14
CA VAL A 91 4.88 -15.47 11.14
C VAL A 91 4.63 -16.94 10.81
N VAL A 92 3.57 -17.50 11.40
CA VAL A 92 3.18 -18.91 11.17
C VAL A 92 2.89 -19.15 9.69
N VAL A 93 2.00 -18.36 9.08
CA VAL A 93 1.65 -18.52 7.66
C VAL A 93 2.82 -18.15 6.74
N GLY A 94 3.68 -17.20 7.13
CA GLY A 94 4.87 -16.84 6.35
C GLY A 94 5.96 -17.92 6.36
N ASN A 95 5.96 -18.82 7.34
CA ASN A 95 6.86 -19.96 7.42
C ASN A 95 6.24 -21.23 6.77
N MET A 96 4.97 -21.18 6.39
CA MET A 96 4.32 -22.25 5.64
C MET A 96 4.52 -22.00 4.14
N ASP A 97 4.81 -23.04 3.36
CA ASP A 97 4.93 -22.97 1.90
C ASP A 97 3.53 -22.88 1.26
N LEU A 98 2.88 -21.72 1.44
CA LEU A 98 1.49 -21.46 1.04
C LEU A 98 1.43 -20.58 -0.20
N ILE A 99 0.44 -20.85 -1.05
CA ILE A 99 0.04 -19.87 -2.07
C ILE A 99 -0.69 -18.69 -1.42
N SER A 100 -0.71 -17.54 -2.11
CA SER A 100 -1.27 -16.28 -1.60
C SER A 100 -2.72 -16.43 -1.11
N GLU A 101 -3.53 -17.18 -1.84
CA GLU A 101 -4.95 -17.43 -1.54
C GLU A 101 -5.13 -18.18 -0.21
N GLN A 102 -4.28 -19.18 0.06
CA GLN A 102 -4.31 -19.93 1.31
C GLN A 102 -3.90 -19.04 2.50
N THR A 103 -2.84 -18.25 2.33
CA THR A 103 -2.40 -17.30 3.37
C THR A 103 -3.49 -16.29 3.70
N GLN A 104 -4.12 -15.71 2.68
CA GLN A 104 -5.22 -14.76 2.85
C GLN A 104 -6.42 -15.39 3.57
N GLU A 105 -6.79 -16.63 3.19
CA GLU A 105 -7.92 -17.33 3.80
C GLU A 105 -7.68 -17.69 5.27
N ILE A 106 -6.48 -18.18 5.62
CA ILE A 106 -6.11 -18.47 7.01
C ILE A 106 -6.17 -17.20 7.85
N LEU A 107 -5.60 -16.09 7.37
CA LEU A 107 -5.62 -14.82 8.08
C LEU A 107 -7.06 -14.30 8.24
N ARG A 108 -7.89 -14.40 7.19
CA ARG A 108 -9.31 -14.00 7.20
C ARG A 108 -10.07 -14.74 8.29
N LEU A 109 -10.02 -16.07 8.26
CA LEU A 109 -10.72 -16.90 9.23
C LEU A 109 -10.21 -16.68 10.66
N TYR A 110 -8.89 -16.56 10.83
CA TYR A 110 -8.27 -16.31 12.13
C TYR A 110 -8.75 -14.99 12.75
N TYR A 111 -8.70 -13.89 11.99
CA TYR A 111 -9.10 -12.58 12.52
C TYR A 111 -10.61 -12.44 12.67
N ALA A 112 -11.42 -13.14 11.86
CA ALA A 112 -12.86 -13.26 12.08
C ALA A 112 -13.18 -13.98 13.40
N ALA A 113 -12.52 -15.10 13.68
CA ALA A 113 -12.69 -15.84 14.91
C ALA A 113 -12.19 -15.04 16.13
N GLN A 114 -11.01 -14.41 16.01
CA GLN A 114 -10.43 -13.60 17.07
C GLN A 114 -11.27 -12.37 17.42
N HIS A 115 -11.85 -11.69 16.43
CA HIS A 115 -12.70 -10.52 16.67
C HIS A 115 -13.95 -10.90 17.49
N LYS A 116 -14.56 -12.06 17.22
CA LYS A 116 -15.72 -12.55 17.98
C LYS A 116 -15.42 -12.84 19.46
N LEU A 117 -14.17 -13.09 19.83
CA LEU A 117 -13.77 -13.22 21.24
C LEU A 117 -13.90 -11.90 22.02
N GLY A 118 -13.88 -10.76 21.35
CA GLY A 118 -13.98 -9.42 21.97
C GLY A 118 -12.81 -9.04 22.90
N SER A 119 -11.81 -9.90 23.06
CA SER A 119 -10.62 -9.62 23.87
C SER A 119 -9.55 -8.91 23.04
N ARG A 120 -8.80 -8.02 23.70
CA ARG A 120 -7.64 -7.37 23.07
C ARG A 120 -6.66 -8.45 22.63
N LEU A 121 -6.23 -8.36 21.38
CA LEU A 121 -5.19 -9.20 20.81
C LEU A 121 -3.92 -9.10 21.66
N THR A 122 -3.52 -10.22 22.27
CA THR A 122 -2.18 -10.39 22.85
C THR A 122 -1.29 -11.00 21.79
N ALA A 123 -0.38 -10.20 21.25
CA ALA A 123 0.63 -10.65 20.29
C ALA A 123 2.02 -10.58 20.92
N PRO A 124 2.96 -11.45 20.51
CA PRO A 124 4.38 -11.27 20.80
C PRO A 124 4.84 -9.89 20.33
N LYS A 125 5.78 -9.31 21.07
CA LYS A 125 6.36 -8.03 20.68
C LYS A 125 7.21 -8.24 19.42
N SER A 126 6.98 -7.38 18.42
CA SER A 126 7.82 -7.31 17.23
C SER A 126 9.25 -6.92 17.60
N ALA A 127 10.22 -7.72 17.21
CA ALA A 127 11.64 -7.42 17.37
C ALA A 127 12.01 -6.15 16.60
N LEU A 128 11.48 -5.96 15.39
CA LEU A 128 11.68 -4.76 14.58
C LEU A 128 11.42 -3.47 15.37
N LEU A 129 10.35 -3.45 16.17
CA LEU A 129 9.91 -2.26 16.90
C LEU A 129 10.52 -2.14 18.30
N THR A 130 11.11 -3.22 18.85
CA THR A 130 11.52 -3.26 20.26
C THR A 130 12.99 -3.58 20.50
N HIS A 131 13.67 -4.19 19.53
CA HIS A 131 15.06 -4.59 19.67
C HIS A 131 15.99 -3.37 19.52
N PRO A 132 16.93 -3.14 20.46
CA PRO A 132 17.73 -1.90 20.49
C PRO A 132 18.72 -1.74 19.34
N ALA A 133 19.06 -2.83 18.65
CA ALA A 133 19.92 -2.79 17.46
C ALA A 133 19.17 -2.34 16.20
N PHE A 134 17.84 -2.41 16.20
CA PHE A 134 17.03 -2.06 15.05
C PHE A 134 16.60 -0.59 15.11
N ARG A 135 16.74 0.06 13.95
CA ARG A 135 16.20 1.39 13.68
C ARG A 135 15.40 1.31 12.39
N ALA A 136 14.11 1.59 12.48
CA ALA A 136 13.15 1.50 11.41
C ALA A 136 12.78 2.87 10.83
N LEU A 137 12.65 2.91 9.51
CA LEU A 137 12.05 3.98 8.73
C LEU A 137 10.69 3.50 8.24
N ALA A 138 9.61 4.20 8.56
CA ALA A 138 8.33 3.98 7.90
C ALA A 138 8.30 4.76 6.58
N ILE A 139 7.91 4.10 5.49
CA ILE A 139 7.72 4.72 4.19
C ILE A 139 6.30 4.49 3.70
N PHE A 140 5.79 5.48 2.97
CA PHE A 140 4.50 5.42 2.30
C PHE A 140 4.70 5.71 0.81
N GLY A 141 4.28 4.79 -0.05
CA GLY A 141 4.39 4.93 -1.50
C GLY A 141 3.39 5.93 -2.11
N GLY A 142 3.67 6.39 -3.32
CA GLY A 142 2.73 7.16 -4.15
C GLY A 142 2.02 6.30 -5.20
N GLN A 143 1.52 6.94 -6.25
CA GLN A 143 1.01 6.28 -7.44
C GLN A 143 2.19 5.85 -8.32
N GLY A 144 2.48 4.56 -8.41
CA GLY A 144 3.66 4.05 -9.11
C GLY A 144 3.38 2.82 -9.95
N GLY A 145 2.82 3.00 -11.15
CA GLY A 145 2.72 1.93 -12.17
C GLY A 145 1.89 0.71 -11.76
N MET A 146 0.95 0.92 -10.84
CA MET A 146 0.15 -0.11 -10.19
C MET A 146 -1.28 -0.07 -10.73
N ASP A 147 -1.53 -0.78 -11.82
CA ASP A 147 -2.86 -0.86 -12.43
C ASP A 147 -3.89 -1.58 -11.52
N ASN A 148 -3.43 -2.36 -10.54
CA ASN A 148 -4.24 -3.23 -9.70
C ASN A 148 -4.34 -2.78 -8.23
N TYR A 149 -4.15 -1.48 -7.92
CA TYR A 149 -4.21 -0.98 -6.53
C TYR A 149 -5.56 -1.28 -5.83
N MET A 150 -6.64 -1.40 -6.61
CA MET A 150 -7.96 -1.74 -6.09
C MET A 150 -8.02 -3.18 -5.58
N ASP A 151 -7.26 -4.11 -6.18
CA ASP A 151 -7.18 -5.50 -5.71
C ASP A 151 -6.49 -5.58 -4.35
N GLU A 152 -5.45 -4.78 -4.12
CA GLU A 152 -4.83 -4.69 -2.79
C GLU A 152 -5.78 -4.07 -1.75
N THR A 153 -6.58 -3.08 -2.17
CA THR A 153 -7.63 -2.48 -1.33
C THR A 153 -8.67 -3.52 -0.92
N ARG A 154 -9.09 -4.38 -1.87
CA ARG A 154 -9.96 -5.52 -1.57
C ARG A 154 -9.30 -6.53 -0.66
N ALA A 155 -8.05 -6.91 -0.93
CA ALA A 155 -7.35 -7.91 -0.16
C ALA A 155 -7.20 -7.48 1.30
N VAL A 156 -6.76 -6.25 1.58
CA VAL A 156 -6.64 -5.75 2.96
C VAL A 156 -8.01 -5.66 3.64
N PHE A 157 -9.05 -5.23 2.93
CA PHE A 157 -10.40 -5.17 3.49
C PHE A 157 -10.93 -6.57 3.80
N HIS A 158 -10.91 -7.51 2.86
CA HIS A 158 -11.52 -8.83 3.03
C HIS A 158 -10.77 -9.70 4.05
N VAL A 159 -9.44 -9.68 4.02
CA VAL A 159 -8.61 -10.44 4.98
C VAL A 159 -8.78 -9.93 6.41
N TYR A 160 -8.85 -8.60 6.59
CA TYR A 160 -8.90 -8.00 7.93
C TYR A 160 -10.25 -7.33 8.23
N ARG A 161 -11.32 -7.72 7.55
CA ARG A 161 -12.64 -7.05 7.60
C ARG A 161 -13.09 -6.67 9.00
N PRO A 162 -13.06 -7.57 10.01
CA PRO A 162 -13.51 -7.22 11.36
C PRO A 162 -12.68 -6.13 12.06
N LEU A 163 -11.48 -5.85 11.55
CA LEU A 163 -10.58 -4.84 12.10
C LEU A 163 -10.69 -3.48 11.38
N VAL A 164 -11.11 -3.47 10.11
CA VAL A 164 -11.05 -2.27 9.25
C VAL A 164 -12.40 -1.81 8.71
N GLU A 165 -13.46 -2.62 8.81
CA GLU A 165 -14.75 -2.34 8.16
C GLU A 165 -15.37 -1.01 8.57
N ASP A 166 -15.46 -0.73 9.87
CA ASP A 166 -16.04 0.53 10.37
C ASP A 166 -15.23 1.75 9.89
N PHE A 167 -13.91 1.62 9.85
CA PHE A 167 -13.02 2.66 9.35
C PHE A 167 -13.21 2.89 7.86
N ALA A 168 -13.15 1.81 7.07
CA ALA A 168 -13.29 1.86 5.61
C ALA A 168 -14.65 2.46 5.21
N ARG A 169 -15.75 2.01 5.82
CA ARG A 169 -17.09 2.58 5.59
C ARG A 169 -17.14 4.07 5.96
N SER A 170 -16.65 4.43 7.15
CA SER A 170 -16.65 5.84 7.60
C SER A 170 -15.89 6.77 6.65
N MET A 171 -14.71 6.32 6.18
CA MET A 171 -13.88 7.09 5.24
C MET A 171 -14.49 7.13 3.83
N ALA A 172 -15.02 6.02 3.33
CA ALA A 172 -15.68 5.96 2.02
C ALA A 172 -16.94 6.84 1.99
N GLU A 173 -17.79 6.78 3.02
CA GLU A 173 -18.96 7.65 3.13
C GLU A 173 -18.59 9.13 3.16
N PHE A 174 -17.49 9.48 3.83
CA PHE A 174 -16.96 10.84 3.80
C PHE A 174 -16.56 11.24 2.37
N LEU A 175 -15.79 10.41 1.67
CA LEU A 175 -15.36 10.68 0.30
C LEU A 175 -16.52 10.76 -0.70
N ILE A 176 -17.53 9.89 -0.58
CA ILE A 176 -18.75 9.93 -1.39
C ILE A 176 -19.46 11.27 -1.20
N ARG A 177 -19.64 11.73 0.04
CA ARG A 177 -20.27 13.04 0.32
C ARG A 177 -19.51 14.20 -0.30
N GLU A 178 -18.17 14.18 -0.22
CA GLU A 178 -17.33 15.26 -0.77
C GLU A 178 -17.29 15.26 -2.29
N THR A 179 -17.21 14.09 -2.92
CA THR A 179 -17.20 13.96 -4.39
C THR A 179 -18.57 14.26 -5.02
N SER A 180 -19.67 14.11 -4.27
CA SER A 180 -21.03 14.41 -4.75
C SER A 180 -21.36 15.91 -4.85
N VAL A 181 -20.46 16.80 -4.42
CA VAL A 181 -20.68 18.25 -4.54
C VAL A 181 -20.77 18.63 -6.03
N PRO A 182 -21.77 19.44 -6.46
CA PRO A 182 -22.02 19.71 -7.88
C PRO A 182 -20.80 20.20 -8.68
N GLN A 183 -19.89 20.92 -8.04
CA GLN A 183 -18.68 21.44 -8.69
C GLN A 183 -17.73 20.33 -9.20
N PHE A 184 -17.79 19.13 -8.61
CA PHE A 184 -16.91 18.00 -8.93
C PHE A 184 -17.58 16.93 -9.80
N SER A 185 -18.88 17.07 -10.09
CA SER A 185 -19.67 16.10 -10.85
C SER A 185 -19.06 15.72 -12.21
N ARG A 186 -18.35 16.65 -12.86
CA ARG A 186 -17.67 16.42 -14.15
C ARG A 186 -16.42 15.54 -14.05
N VAL A 187 -15.82 15.43 -12.86
CA VAL A 187 -14.63 14.62 -12.62
C VAL A 187 -15.02 13.20 -12.20
N TYR A 188 -16.11 13.06 -11.45
CA TYR A 188 -16.57 11.79 -10.88
C TYR A 188 -17.78 11.22 -11.62
N GLU A 189 -17.65 10.95 -12.92
CA GLU A 189 -18.73 10.41 -13.75
C GLU A 189 -19.32 9.10 -13.20
N TYR A 190 -18.46 8.22 -12.66
CA TYR A 190 -18.86 6.94 -12.04
C TYR A 190 -18.94 7.02 -10.50
N GLY A 191 -18.83 8.23 -9.93
CA GLY A 191 -18.75 8.43 -8.48
C GLY A 191 -17.46 7.87 -7.86
N LEU A 192 -17.40 7.85 -6.52
CA LEU A 192 -16.28 7.32 -5.74
C LEU A 192 -16.79 6.33 -4.68
N ASP A 193 -17.61 5.36 -5.09
CA ASP A 193 -18.17 4.35 -4.18
C ASP A 193 -17.19 3.20 -3.94
N ILE A 194 -16.18 3.49 -3.13
CA ILE A 194 -15.09 2.56 -2.83
C ILE A 194 -15.63 1.28 -2.17
N MET A 195 -16.67 1.38 -1.33
CA MET A 195 -17.24 0.23 -0.64
C MET A 195 -17.95 -0.70 -1.63
N GLN A 196 -18.72 -0.14 -2.57
CA GLN A 196 -19.32 -0.94 -3.64
C GLN A 196 -18.25 -1.66 -4.46
N TRP A 197 -17.16 -0.98 -4.83
CA TRP A 197 -16.07 -1.60 -5.60
C TRP A 197 -15.31 -2.68 -4.83
N ILE A 198 -15.27 -2.58 -3.50
CA ILE A 198 -14.69 -3.60 -2.60
C ILE A 198 -15.59 -4.85 -2.54
N GLU A 199 -16.88 -4.66 -2.30
CA GLU A 199 -17.85 -5.74 -2.07
C GLU A 199 -18.30 -6.41 -3.38
N GLU A 200 -18.38 -5.65 -4.46
CA GLU A 200 -18.83 -6.08 -5.78
C GLU A 200 -17.75 -5.80 -6.83
N PRO A 201 -16.73 -6.67 -7.02
CA PRO A 201 -15.63 -6.41 -7.95
C PRO A 201 -16.07 -6.08 -9.39
N ASN A 202 -17.21 -6.63 -9.84
CA ASN A 202 -17.78 -6.37 -11.17
C ASN A 202 -18.37 -4.96 -11.33
N SER A 203 -18.58 -4.21 -10.24
CA SER A 203 -19.04 -2.82 -10.26
C SER A 203 -17.91 -1.81 -10.48
N THR A 204 -16.65 -2.29 -10.46
CA THR A 204 -15.49 -1.39 -10.57
C THR A 204 -15.41 -0.79 -11.96
N PRO A 205 -15.30 0.54 -12.07
CA PRO A 205 -15.18 1.22 -13.34
C PRO A 205 -13.97 0.74 -14.16
N GLU A 206 -13.97 1.13 -15.43
CA GLU A 206 -12.86 0.85 -16.34
C GLU A 206 -11.52 1.43 -15.87
N GLN A 207 -10.43 0.80 -16.34
CA GLN A 207 -9.08 1.13 -15.90
C GLN A 207 -8.72 2.60 -16.09
N SER A 208 -9.16 3.22 -17.19
CA SER A 208 -9.00 4.66 -17.49
C SER A 208 -9.53 5.56 -16.37
N TYR A 209 -10.69 5.21 -15.80
CA TYR A 209 -11.25 5.94 -14.67
C TYR A 209 -10.48 5.65 -13.38
N MET A 210 -10.18 4.37 -13.13
CA MET A 210 -9.49 3.94 -11.91
C MET A 210 -8.08 4.52 -11.79
N VAL A 211 -7.34 4.66 -12.89
CA VAL A 211 -5.99 5.26 -12.86
C VAL A 211 -6.02 6.79 -12.87
N SER A 212 -7.19 7.41 -13.06
CA SER A 212 -7.30 8.87 -12.94
C SER A 212 -6.92 9.30 -11.53
N VAL A 213 -6.12 10.37 -11.44
CA VAL A 213 -5.56 10.80 -10.16
C VAL A 213 -6.63 11.18 -9.11
N PRO A 214 -7.76 11.83 -9.46
CA PRO A 214 -8.86 12.11 -8.52
C PRO A 214 -9.48 10.87 -7.86
N VAL A 215 -9.40 9.71 -8.51
CA VAL A 215 -9.93 8.42 -8.01
C VAL A 215 -8.82 7.65 -7.29
N CYS A 216 -7.65 7.53 -7.92
CA CYS A 216 -6.55 6.74 -7.41
C CYS A 216 -5.96 7.32 -6.11
N MET A 217 -5.83 8.65 -5.97
CA MET A 217 -5.20 9.23 -4.77
C MET A 217 -5.94 8.87 -3.48
N PRO A 218 -7.27 9.12 -3.36
CA PRO A 218 -8.00 8.82 -2.13
C PRO A 218 -8.08 7.33 -1.85
N VAL A 219 -8.23 6.48 -2.88
CA VAL A 219 -8.31 5.03 -2.68
C VAL A 219 -6.97 4.49 -2.18
N VAL A 220 -5.85 4.88 -2.78
CA VAL A 220 -4.51 4.48 -2.29
C VAL A 220 -4.26 5.00 -0.88
N GLY A 221 -4.65 6.24 -0.57
CA GLY A 221 -4.59 6.77 0.78
C GLY A 221 -5.37 5.92 1.77
N LEU A 222 -6.57 5.47 1.40
CA LEU A 222 -7.39 4.58 2.22
C LEU A 222 -6.71 3.22 2.43
N THR A 223 -6.14 2.63 1.38
CA THR A 223 -5.38 1.37 1.46
C THR A 223 -4.23 1.49 2.46
N GLN A 224 -3.44 2.55 2.38
CA GLN A 224 -2.30 2.79 3.28
C GLN A 224 -2.75 2.89 4.73
N LEU A 225 -3.83 3.63 4.98
CA LEU A 225 -4.37 3.81 6.33
C LEU A 225 -4.97 2.51 6.87
N MET A 226 -5.61 1.69 6.02
CA MET A 226 -6.02 0.34 6.41
C MET A 226 -4.80 -0.54 6.77
N GLN A 227 -3.69 -0.48 6.04
CA GLN A 227 -2.48 -1.22 6.39
C GLN A 227 -1.90 -0.79 7.74
N VAL A 228 -1.88 0.51 8.04
CA VAL A 228 -1.48 1.03 9.37
C VAL A 228 -2.44 0.53 10.45
N MET A 229 -3.75 0.55 10.19
CA MET A 229 -4.77 0.07 11.11
C MET A 229 -4.62 -1.41 11.42
N VAL A 230 -4.43 -2.22 10.39
CA VAL A 230 -4.12 -3.65 10.52
C VAL A 230 -2.89 -3.81 11.40
N ALA A 231 -1.77 -3.14 11.08
CA ALA A 231 -0.53 -3.30 11.83
C ALA A 231 -0.68 -3.04 13.33
N TYR A 232 -1.26 -1.91 13.77
CA TYR A 232 -1.36 -1.66 15.21
C TYR A 232 -2.36 -2.61 15.90
N LYS A 233 -3.49 -2.93 15.25
CA LYS A 233 -4.50 -3.84 15.83
C LYS A 233 -3.97 -5.27 15.95
N THR A 234 -3.25 -5.77 14.94
CA THR A 234 -2.72 -7.14 14.92
C THR A 234 -1.45 -7.32 15.77
N LEU A 235 -0.69 -6.24 16.01
CA LEU A 235 0.37 -6.19 17.01
C LEU A 235 -0.16 -5.99 18.44
N GLY A 236 -1.45 -5.68 18.60
CA GLY A 236 -2.05 -5.46 19.92
C GLY A 236 -1.58 -4.16 20.61
N ILE A 237 -1.10 -3.18 19.85
CA ILE A 237 -0.57 -1.90 20.33
C ILE A 237 -1.45 -0.72 19.88
N SER A 238 -1.27 0.44 20.49
CA SER A 238 -1.92 1.68 20.06
C SER A 238 -1.29 2.28 18.79
N PRO A 239 -1.99 3.17 18.06
CA PRO A 239 -1.39 3.94 16.97
C PRO A 239 -0.14 4.71 17.40
N ALA A 240 -0.14 5.27 18.62
CA ALA A 240 1.04 5.90 19.22
C ALA A 240 2.23 4.95 19.30
N GLU A 241 2.03 3.78 19.90
CA GLU A 241 3.09 2.80 20.10
C GLU A 241 3.66 2.28 18.77
N LEU A 242 2.81 2.13 17.74
CA LEU A 242 3.27 1.79 16.39
C LEU A 242 4.18 2.90 15.83
N ALA A 243 3.74 4.16 15.88
CA ALA A 243 4.54 5.29 15.45
C ALA A 243 5.86 5.40 16.23
N ASP A 244 5.83 5.07 17.53
CA ASP A 244 6.99 5.10 18.41
C ASP A 244 8.06 4.04 18.08
N GLY A 245 7.73 3.04 17.25
CA GLY A 245 8.69 2.08 16.71
C GLY A 245 9.58 2.62 15.58
N PHE A 246 9.24 3.77 14.98
CA PHE A 246 9.96 4.33 13.84
C PHE A 246 10.79 5.56 14.24
N GLN A 247 12.06 5.62 13.84
CA GLN A 247 12.94 6.78 14.07
C GLN A 247 12.70 7.88 13.05
N TRP A 248 12.27 7.49 11.85
CA TRP A 248 11.92 8.40 10.77
C TRP A 248 10.66 7.87 10.08
N ILE A 249 9.85 8.81 9.60
CA ILE A 249 8.71 8.52 8.75
C ILE A 249 8.84 9.41 7.51
N THR A 250 8.59 8.89 6.34
CA THR A 250 8.56 9.69 5.10
C THR A 250 7.56 9.10 4.12
N GLY A 251 7.26 9.82 3.05
CA GLY A 251 6.40 9.32 2.00
C GLY A 251 6.73 9.92 0.66
N HIS A 252 6.58 9.12 -0.38
CA HIS A 252 6.80 9.53 -1.76
C HIS A 252 5.54 10.18 -2.31
N SER A 253 5.66 11.39 -2.87
CA SER A 253 4.54 12.13 -3.43
C SER A 253 3.38 12.22 -2.42
N GLN A 254 2.21 11.65 -2.72
CA GLN A 254 1.05 11.58 -1.81
C GLN A 254 1.27 10.79 -0.52
N GLY A 255 2.21 9.85 -0.50
CA GLY A 255 2.49 9.05 0.69
C GLY A 255 2.91 9.90 1.89
N ILE A 256 3.40 11.13 1.66
CA ILE A 256 3.75 12.06 2.74
C ILE A 256 2.55 12.37 3.66
N VAL A 257 1.33 12.27 3.14
CA VAL A 257 0.10 12.42 3.93
C VAL A 257 -0.07 11.26 4.91
N GLY A 258 0.16 10.02 4.46
CA GLY A 258 0.17 8.83 5.33
C GLY A 258 1.28 8.90 6.39
N ALA A 259 2.45 9.44 6.02
CA ALA A 259 3.55 9.69 6.96
C ALA A 259 3.17 10.71 8.05
N ALA A 260 2.49 11.81 7.68
CA ALA A 260 1.97 12.77 8.63
C ALA A 260 0.92 12.14 9.56
N VAL A 261 0.00 11.33 9.02
CA VAL A 261 -1.00 10.62 9.84
C VAL A 261 -0.32 9.74 10.88
N LEU A 262 0.60 8.86 10.48
CA LEU A 262 1.30 7.97 11.42
C LEU A 262 2.06 8.76 12.50
N SER A 263 2.66 9.89 12.16
CA SER A 263 3.35 10.74 13.13
C SER A 263 2.42 11.45 14.13
N MET A 264 1.20 11.81 13.72
CA MET A 264 0.27 12.61 14.54
C MET A 264 -0.60 11.79 15.49
N VAL A 265 -0.90 10.54 15.15
CA VAL A 265 -1.92 9.74 15.85
C VAL A 265 -1.45 9.27 17.23
N THR A 266 -2.39 9.21 18.17
CA THR A 266 -2.19 8.76 19.55
C THR A 266 -3.00 7.50 19.84
N ASP A 267 -4.26 7.53 19.47
CA ASP A 267 -5.28 6.54 19.75
C ASP A 267 -6.21 6.37 18.54
N GLU A 268 -7.18 5.47 18.65
CA GLU A 268 -8.09 5.17 17.54
C GLU A 268 -8.98 6.35 17.15
N GLU A 269 -9.41 7.19 18.10
CA GLU A 269 -10.21 8.38 17.79
C GLU A 269 -9.40 9.39 16.96
N SER A 270 -8.17 9.68 17.40
CA SER A 270 -7.24 10.53 16.64
C SER A 270 -6.93 9.94 15.26
N PHE A 271 -6.85 8.60 15.15
CA PHE A 271 -6.62 7.92 13.88
C PHE A 271 -7.74 8.19 12.88
N TYR A 272 -9.00 8.03 13.29
CA TYR A 272 -10.16 8.36 12.43
C TYR A 272 -10.18 9.84 12.04
N ASN A 273 -9.93 10.74 12.99
CA ASN A 273 -10.03 12.18 12.75
C ASN A 273 -8.92 12.70 11.81
N VAL A 274 -7.67 12.32 12.05
CA VAL A 274 -6.54 12.73 11.20
C VAL A 274 -6.63 12.06 9.83
N SER A 275 -7.02 10.78 9.77
CA SER A 275 -7.24 10.06 8.50
C SER A 275 -8.29 10.70 7.61
N ARG A 276 -9.41 11.15 8.19
CA ARG A 276 -10.47 11.84 7.43
C ARG A 276 -9.95 13.11 6.76
N ILE A 277 -9.20 13.93 7.51
CA ILE A 277 -8.59 15.16 6.98
C ILE A 277 -7.57 14.80 5.90
N ALA A 278 -6.68 13.85 6.16
CA ALA A 278 -5.70 13.35 5.22
C ALA A 278 -6.32 12.88 3.88
N LEU A 279 -7.38 12.07 3.95
CA LEU A 279 -8.12 11.64 2.76
C LEU A 279 -8.78 12.81 2.05
N GLY A 280 -9.33 13.78 2.79
CA GLY A 280 -9.83 15.04 2.24
C GLY A 280 -8.75 15.80 1.46
N LEU A 281 -7.52 15.88 2.00
CA LEU A 281 -6.37 16.49 1.31
C LEU A 281 -5.98 15.73 0.04
N THR A 282 -5.95 14.39 0.07
CA THR A 282 -5.66 13.59 -1.13
C THR A 282 -6.73 13.75 -2.22
N PHE A 283 -8.00 13.87 -1.81
CA PHE A 283 -9.14 14.12 -2.69
C PHE A 283 -8.98 15.46 -3.43
N ILE A 284 -8.74 16.55 -2.70
CA ILE A 284 -8.60 17.87 -3.32
C ILE A 284 -7.31 17.99 -4.14
N ALA A 285 -6.24 17.31 -3.72
CA ALA A 285 -5.00 17.24 -4.49
C ALA A 285 -5.16 16.47 -5.82
N GLY A 286 -6.16 15.60 -5.94
CA GLY A 286 -6.52 14.95 -7.20
C GLY A 286 -7.47 15.79 -8.05
N VAL A 287 -8.61 16.23 -7.47
CA VAL A 287 -9.70 16.86 -8.23
C VAL A 287 -9.35 18.24 -8.78
N PHE A 288 -8.68 19.11 -8.02
CA PHE A 288 -8.40 20.48 -8.48
C PHE A 288 -7.40 20.51 -9.65
N PRO A 289 -6.30 19.74 -9.63
CA PRO A 289 -5.47 19.58 -10.83
C PRO A 289 -6.23 19.08 -12.03
N GLN A 290 -7.18 18.16 -11.84
CA GLN A 290 -7.97 17.63 -12.94
C GLN A 290 -8.92 18.68 -13.55
N LEU A 291 -9.41 19.62 -12.74
CA LEU A 291 -10.22 20.75 -13.21
C LEU A 291 -9.37 21.78 -13.97
N ASP A 292 -8.16 22.07 -13.49
CA ASP A 292 -7.23 23.01 -14.13
C ASP A 292 -6.61 22.43 -15.42
N TYR A 293 -6.35 21.11 -15.42
CA TYR A 293 -5.75 20.34 -16.50
C TYR A 293 -6.67 19.17 -16.86
N PRO A 294 -7.79 19.41 -17.55
CA PRO A 294 -8.71 18.35 -17.95
C PRO A 294 -8.02 17.37 -18.90
N LEU A 295 -8.44 16.10 -18.85
CA LEU A 295 -8.03 15.09 -19.82
C LEU A 295 -8.46 15.55 -21.21
N VAL A 296 -7.50 15.71 -22.12
CA VAL A 296 -7.74 15.96 -23.54
C VAL A 296 -7.36 14.69 -24.30
N GLU A 297 -8.07 14.36 -25.39
CA GLU A 297 -7.66 13.29 -26.30
C GLU A 297 -6.17 13.47 -26.68
N GLN A 298 -5.36 12.47 -26.33
CA GLN A 298 -3.91 12.58 -26.44
C GLN A 298 -3.47 12.27 -27.88
N PRO A 299 -2.67 13.13 -28.52
CA PRO A 299 -2.12 12.84 -29.84
C PRO A 299 -1.14 11.66 -29.77
N GLU A 300 -1.16 10.80 -30.78
CA GLU A 300 -0.16 9.74 -30.94
C GLU A 300 1.24 10.35 -31.15
N THR A 301 2.25 9.79 -30.47
CA THR A 301 3.66 10.17 -30.71
C THR A 301 4.30 9.24 -31.74
N ASN A 302 5.42 9.66 -32.33
CA ASN A 302 6.16 8.91 -33.36
C ASN A 302 6.59 7.48 -32.95
N ASN A 303 6.54 7.17 -31.64
CA ASN A 303 6.90 5.87 -31.08
C ASN A 303 5.69 4.98 -30.72
N ASN A 304 4.49 5.27 -31.25
CA ASN A 304 3.23 4.55 -30.97
C ASN A 304 2.82 4.52 -29.48
N ALA A 305 3.38 5.40 -28.65
CA ALA A 305 2.99 5.56 -27.24
C ALA A 305 2.14 6.83 -27.09
N GLN A 306 1.03 6.73 -26.35
CA GLN A 306 0.16 7.85 -26.03
C GLN A 306 0.88 8.80 -25.05
N ALA A 307 1.02 10.07 -25.42
CA ALA A 307 1.72 11.04 -24.58
C ALA A 307 0.88 11.45 -23.37
N SER A 308 1.42 11.31 -22.17
CA SER A 308 0.81 11.81 -20.94
C SER A 308 1.58 12.99 -20.34
N PRO A 309 0.99 13.71 -19.37
CA PRO A 309 1.64 14.85 -18.70
C PRO A 309 2.91 14.50 -17.92
N MET A 310 3.21 13.22 -17.69
CA MET A 310 4.38 12.77 -16.93
C MET A 310 5.06 11.57 -17.60
N ALA A 311 6.38 11.59 -17.73
CA ALA A 311 7.14 10.50 -18.31
C ALA A 311 8.33 10.10 -17.43
N ALA A 312 8.48 8.81 -17.18
CA ALA A 312 9.69 8.23 -16.61
C ALA A 312 10.83 8.27 -17.64
N VAL A 313 11.96 8.85 -17.21
CA VAL A 313 13.22 8.90 -17.94
C VAL A 313 14.23 8.02 -17.20
N LEU A 314 14.56 6.87 -17.77
CA LEU A 314 15.43 5.87 -17.18
C LEU A 314 16.82 5.89 -17.83
N LYS A 315 17.81 5.40 -17.08
CA LYS A 315 19.22 5.19 -17.49
C LYS A 315 20.06 6.48 -17.64
N LEU A 316 19.44 7.66 -17.62
CA LEU A 316 20.15 8.93 -17.55
C LEU A 316 20.36 9.35 -16.10
N SER A 317 21.48 10.01 -15.82
CA SER A 317 21.72 10.67 -14.54
C SER A 317 20.90 11.96 -14.38
N LYS A 318 20.69 12.40 -13.14
CA LYS A 318 19.98 13.66 -12.81
C LYS A 318 20.50 14.84 -13.63
N ALA A 319 21.83 15.04 -13.66
CA ALA A 319 22.47 16.14 -14.40
C ALA A 319 22.22 16.08 -15.91
N GLN A 320 22.16 14.88 -16.50
CA GLN A 320 21.82 14.72 -17.92
C GLN A 320 20.36 15.11 -18.19
N VAL A 321 19.44 14.70 -17.32
CA VAL A 321 18.01 15.06 -17.43
C VAL A 321 17.82 16.56 -17.24
N GLU A 322 18.43 17.17 -16.21
CA GLU A 322 18.38 18.62 -15.98
C GLU A 322 18.91 19.41 -17.17
N SER A 323 20.03 18.96 -17.75
CA SER A 323 20.59 19.58 -18.96
C SER A 323 19.64 19.47 -20.16
N ALA A 324 19.00 18.31 -20.36
CA ALA A 324 18.01 18.12 -21.43
C ALA A 324 16.78 19.02 -21.22
N VAL A 325 16.24 19.08 -20.00
CA VAL A 325 15.13 19.96 -19.63
C VAL A 325 15.48 21.43 -19.90
N ALA A 326 16.65 21.88 -19.46
CA ALA A 326 17.11 23.25 -19.68
C ALA A 326 17.23 23.59 -21.17
N ARG A 327 17.80 22.69 -21.99
CA ARG A 327 17.87 22.86 -23.45
C ARG A 327 16.47 22.90 -24.08
N PHE A 328 15.57 22.00 -23.70
CA PHE A 328 14.21 21.98 -24.24
C PHE A 328 13.49 23.32 -24.01
N ASN A 329 13.55 23.81 -22.77
CA ASN A 329 12.84 25.00 -22.34
C ASN A 329 13.34 26.28 -23.03
N GLN A 330 14.52 26.28 -23.67
CA GLN A 330 15.00 27.39 -24.48
C GLN A 330 14.27 27.53 -25.83
N HIS A 331 13.63 26.47 -26.34
CA HIS A 331 13.05 26.41 -27.69
C HIS A 331 11.57 26.81 -27.77
N GLY A 332 10.98 27.31 -26.67
CA GLY A 332 9.63 27.91 -26.67
C GLY A 332 8.47 26.91 -26.89
N HIS A 333 8.68 25.61 -26.67
CA HIS A 333 7.66 24.57 -26.85
C HIS A 333 6.72 24.35 -25.63
N GLY A 334 6.70 25.31 -24.71
CA GLY A 334 6.08 25.16 -23.38
C GLY A 334 7.03 24.46 -22.39
N PRO A 335 6.98 24.80 -21.09
CA PRO A 335 7.96 24.31 -20.14
C PRO A 335 7.72 22.86 -19.73
N VAL A 336 8.81 22.11 -19.55
CA VAL A 336 8.85 20.82 -18.85
C VAL A 336 9.74 20.92 -17.60
N TYR A 337 9.51 20.05 -16.64
CA TYR A 337 10.13 20.12 -15.31
C TYR A 337 10.62 18.75 -14.86
N LEU A 338 11.83 18.68 -14.27
CA LEU A 338 12.25 17.50 -13.53
C LEU A 338 11.44 17.44 -12.22
N SER A 339 10.47 16.53 -12.18
CA SER A 339 9.47 16.43 -11.12
C SER A 339 9.86 15.42 -10.06
N LEU A 340 10.42 14.27 -10.45
CA LEU A 340 10.82 13.22 -9.51
C LEU A 340 12.24 12.73 -9.83
N THR A 341 13.02 12.52 -8.79
CA THR A 341 14.25 11.72 -8.80
C THR A 341 14.01 10.54 -7.87
N ASN A 342 13.67 9.39 -8.45
CA ASN A 342 13.33 8.18 -7.70
C ASN A 342 14.58 7.33 -7.40
N SER A 343 15.61 7.40 -8.24
CA SER A 343 16.92 6.81 -7.98
C SER A 343 17.99 7.54 -8.80
N THR A 344 19.25 7.11 -8.71
CA THR A 344 20.38 7.69 -9.46
C THR A 344 20.16 7.74 -10.98
N HIS A 345 19.33 6.83 -11.52
CA HIS A 345 19.07 6.72 -12.97
C HIS A 345 17.58 6.54 -13.31
N MET A 346 16.69 6.96 -12.42
CA MET A 346 15.25 6.88 -12.61
C MET A 346 14.63 8.20 -12.20
N HIS A 347 14.22 8.97 -13.21
CA HIS A 347 13.66 10.30 -13.05
C HIS A 347 12.27 10.36 -13.69
N VAL A 348 11.48 11.36 -13.31
CA VAL A 348 10.21 11.65 -13.97
C VAL A 348 10.17 13.12 -14.32
N VAL A 349 9.78 13.40 -15.56
CA VAL A 349 9.60 14.76 -16.08
C VAL A 349 8.12 15.01 -16.27
N SER A 350 7.67 16.22 -15.94
CA SER A 350 6.27 16.65 -16.10
C SER A 350 6.14 17.89 -16.96
N GLY A 351 5.01 18.04 -17.63
CA GLY A 351 4.67 19.19 -18.44
C GLY A 351 3.31 19.03 -19.10
N ALA A 352 2.88 20.04 -19.86
CA ALA A 352 1.71 19.89 -20.70
C ALA A 352 1.94 18.78 -21.75
N VAL A 353 0.89 18.00 -22.06
CA VAL A 353 0.98 16.86 -23.00
C VAL A 353 1.70 17.20 -24.31
N PRO A 354 1.41 18.32 -25.00
CA PRO A 354 2.10 18.67 -26.25
C PRO A 354 3.61 18.93 -26.06
N SER A 355 4.00 19.53 -24.94
CA SER A 355 5.41 19.77 -24.59
C SER A 355 6.11 18.46 -24.27
N MET A 356 5.44 17.55 -23.56
CA MET A 356 5.98 16.25 -23.19
C MET A 356 6.24 15.34 -24.40
N GLY A 357 5.35 15.32 -25.39
CA GLY A 357 5.56 14.59 -26.65
C GLY A 357 6.84 15.06 -27.38
N LYS A 358 6.98 16.39 -27.54
CA LYS A 358 8.17 16.99 -28.17
C LYS A 358 9.45 16.76 -27.36
N PHE A 359 9.36 16.79 -26.03
CA PHE A 359 10.49 16.51 -25.17
C PHE A 359 10.95 15.05 -25.33
N ALA A 360 10.02 14.10 -25.41
CA ALA A 360 10.34 12.70 -25.66
C ALA A 360 11.01 12.50 -27.03
N ASP A 361 10.52 13.16 -28.09
CA ASP A 361 11.14 13.15 -29.42
C ASP A 361 12.56 13.73 -29.42
N MET A 362 12.81 14.77 -28.62
CA MET A 362 14.16 15.32 -28.46
C MET A 362 15.09 14.33 -27.75
N LEU A 363 14.62 13.68 -26.68
CA LEU A 363 15.40 12.66 -25.98
C LEU A 363 15.75 11.47 -26.88
N THR A 364 14.81 11.03 -27.74
CA THR A 364 15.06 9.91 -28.65
C THR A 364 16.04 10.27 -29.77
N THR A 365 16.17 11.56 -30.09
CA THR A 365 17.17 12.09 -31.03
C THR A 365 18.55 12.23 -30.40
N ASP A 366 18.61 12.77 -29.16
CA ASP A 366 19.85 13.09 -28.45
C ASP A 366 20.56 11.84 -27.90
N PHE A 367 19.82 10.77 -27.58
CA PHE A 367 20.32 9.59 -26.86
C PHE A 367 20.09 8.27 -27.61
N ASP A 368 20.77 7.19 -27.19
CA ASP A 368 20.59 5.85 -27.76
C ASP A 368 19.33 5.18 -27.17
N THR A 369 18.33 4.95 -28.01
CA THR A 369 17.05 4.30 -27.66
C THR A 369 16.90 2.89 -28.23
N THR A 370 17.71 2.53 -29.23
CA THR A 370 17.62 1.26 -29.98
C THR A 370 18.48 0.14 -29.41
N ASN A 371 19.03 0.33 -28.21
CA ASN A 371 19.97 -0.59 -27.57
C ASN A 371 21.14 -0.97 -28.51
N THR A 372 21.64 0.01 -29.25
CA THR A 372 22.67 -0.20 -30.27
C THR A 372 23.91 -0.85 -29.65
N ASP A 373 24.52 -1.79 -30.36
CA ASP A 373 25.79 -2.37 -29.94
C ASP A 373 26.89 -1.31 -30.09
N GLN A 374 27.37 -0.82 -28.95
CA GLN A 374 28.45 0.15 -28.86
C GLN A 374 29.73 -0.48 -28.28
N THR A 375 29.84 -1.82 -28.24
CA THR A 375 31.02 -2.53 -27.72
C THR A 375 32.30 -2.17 -28.47
N ARG A 376 32.19 -1.87 -29.76
CA ARG A 376 33.29 -1.41 -30.63
C ARG A 376 33.53 0.11 -30.64
N VAL A 377 32.73 0.89 -29.90
CA VAL A 377 32.89 2.34 -29.74
C VAL A 377 33.64 2.63 -28.43
N PRO A 378 34.69 3.47 -28.42
CA PRO A 378 35.37 3.87 -27.18
C PRO A 378 34.39 4.43 -26.15
N TYR A 379 34.56 4.09 -24.86
CA TYR A 379 33.59 4.41 -23.80
C TYR A 379 33.18 5.90 -23.78
N SER A 380 34.13 6.82 -23.91
CA SER A 380 33.90 8.28 -23.92
C SER A 380 33.13 8.81 -25.13
N GLN A 381 33.01 8.02 -26.20
CA GLN A 381 32.30 8.38 -27.44
C GLN A 381 30.96 7.66 -27.56
N ARG A 382 30.61 6.80 -26.59
CA ARG A 382 29.32 6.09 -26.59
C ARG A 382 28.19 7.07 -26.32
N LYS A 383 27.11 6.95 -27.07
CA LYS A 383 25.85 7.62 -26.74
C LYS A 383 25.28 7.00 -25.46
N ALA A 384 24.93 7.85 -24.49
CA ALA A 384 24.22 7.40 -23.31
C ALA A 384 22.86 6.82 -23.72
N ARG A 385 22.45 5.76 -23.04
CA ARG A 385 21.17 5.08 -23.30
C ARG A 385 20.06 5.78 -22.53
N VAL A 386 18.90 5.91 -23.14
CA VAL A 386 17.68 6.41 -22.48
C VAL A 386 16.52 5.46 -22.73
N VAL A 387 15.64 5.33 -21.75
CA VAL A 387 14.30 4.75 -21.96
C VAL A 387 13.30 5.77 -21.44
N VAL A 388 12.35 6.17 -22.29
CA VAL A 388 11.26 7.08 -21.94
C VAL A 388 9.96 6.28 -21.90
N LYS A 389 9.22 6.35 -20.80
CA LYS A 389 7.91 5.72 -20.64
C LYS A 389 6.92 6.72 -20.08
N PHE A 390 5.84 7.00 -20.82
CA PHE A 390 4.74 7.79 -20.29
C PHE A 390 4.06 7.05 -19.14
N LEU A 391 3.65 7.80 -18.12
CA LEU A 391 2.96 7.28 -16.95
C LEU A 391 1.45 7.42 -17.13
N SER A 392 0.68 6.45 -16.63
CA SER A 392 -0.78 6.50 -16.55
C SER A 392 -1.23 7.46 -15.43
N ILE A 393 -0.92 8.76 -15.58
CA ILE A 393 -1.22 9.83 -14.62
C ILE A 393 -1.87 10.98 -15.38
N SER A 394 -3.01 11.47 -14.89
CA SER A 394 -3.88 12.42 -15.60
C SER A 394 -3.53 13.91 -15.44
N GLY A 395 -2.40 14.25 -14.82
CA GLY A 395 -1.97 15.64 -14.61
C GLY A 395 -0.44 15.82 -14.43
N PRO A 396 0.09 17.05 -14.61
CA PRO A 396 1.53 17.33 -14.50
C PRO A 396 1.96 17.60 -13.05
N TYR A 397 2.02 16.56 -12.22
CA TYR A 397 2.35 16.70 -10.79
C TYR A 397 3.80 17.10 -10.51
N HIS A 398 4.01 17.65 -9.31
CA HIS A 398 5.30 18.10 -8.78
C HIS A 398 5.97 19.18 -9.65
N CYS A 399 5.16 20.10 -10.20
CA CYS A 399 5.69 21.20 -10.97
C CYS A 399 4.86 22.49 -10.86
N PRO A 400 5.42 23.65 -11.26
CA PRO A 400 4.74 24.95 -11.13
C PRO A 400 3.42 25.10 -11.87
N LEU A 401 3.12 24.19 -12.82
CA LEU A 401 1.85 24.21 -13.56
C LEU A 401 0.64 24.05 -12.62
N LEU A 402 0.77 23.30 -11.52
CA LEU A 402 -0.33 23.07 -10.58
C LEU A 402 -0.47 24.15 -9.50
N LYS A 403 0.23 25.30 -9.61
CA LYS A 403 0.21 26.34 -8.57
C LYS A 403 -1.18 26.89 -8.30
N HIS A 404 -1.98 27.11 -9.36
CA HIS A 404 -3.36 27.57 -9.22
C HIS A 404 -4.20 26.53 -8.49
N ALA A 405 -4.27 25.30 -8.99
CA ALA A 405 -4.95 24.18 -8.33
C ALA A 405 -4.55 24.00 -6.85
N CYS A 406 -3.27 24.17 -6.50
CA CYS A 406 -2.79 24.02 -5.13
C CYS A 406 -3.36 25.10 -4.21
N ASN A 407 -3.43 26.35 -4.68
CA ASN A 407 -4.01 27.45 -3.91
C ASN A 407 -5.52 27.24 -3.73
N THR A 408 -6.23 26.88 -4.80
CA THR A 408 -7.68 26.60 -4.75
C THR A 408 -8.01 25.41 -3.84
N ALA A 409 -7.19 24.36 -3.88
CA ALA A 409 -7.29 23.23 -2.96
C ALA A 409 -7.10 23.69 -1.50
N TRP A 410 -6.12 24.54 -1.23
CA TRP A 410 -5.90 25.08 0.11
C TRP A 410 -7.06 25.94 0.62
N GLU A 411 -7.64 26.78 -0.23
CA GLU A 411 -8.84 27.56 0.08
C GLU A 411 -10.00 26.63 0.46
N TYR A 412 -10.26 25.61 -0.36
CA TYR A 412 -11.30 24.62 -0.08
C TYR A 412 -11.04 23.85 1.24
N ALA A 413 -9.80 23.43 1.50
CA ALA A 413 -9.43 22.76 2.74
C ALA A 413 -9.70 23.64 3.97
N THR A 414 -9.41 24.93 3.85
CA THR A 414 -9.66 25.91 4.92
C THR A 414 -11.16 26.08 5.19
N GLU A 415 -11.97 26.19 4.14
CA GLU A 415 -13.44 26.25 4.25
C GLU A 415 -14.04 25.01 4.92
N ARG A 416 -13.45 23.83 4.68
CA ARG A 416 -13.86 22.57 5.29
C ARG A 416 -13.24 22.31 6.67
N ASN A 417 -12.42 23.23 7.18
CA ASN A 417 -11.65 23.07 8.43
C ASN A 417 -10.75 21.81 8.42
N TRP A 418 -10.20 21.48 7.25
CA TRP A 418 -9.25 20.38 7.06
C TRP A 418 -7.82 20.84 7.32
N VAL A 419 -7.60 21.33 8.54
CA VAL A 419 -6.31 21.82 9.01
C VAL A 419 -5.63 20.77 9.87
N LEU A 420 -4.30 20.69 9.76
CA LEU A 420 -3.45 19.84 10.59
C LEU A 420 -2.45 20.73 11.33
N ASP A 421 -2.31 20.51 12.63
CA ASP A 421 -1.37 21.24 13.47
C ASP A 421 0.00 20.55 13.43
N GLY A 422 0.99 21.19 12.82
CA GLY A 422 2.34 20.66 12.72
C GLY A 422 3.01 20.41 14.08
N GLN A 423 2.59 21.08 15.15
CA GLN A 423 3.10 20.83 16.50
C GLN A 423 2.66 19.47 17.06
N LYS A 424 1.65 18.83 16.46
CA LYS A 424 1.20 17.49 16.82
C LYS A 424 1.95 16.37 16.12
N LEU A 425 2.91 16.66 15.24
CA LEU A 425 3.81 15.65 14.68
C LEU A 425 4.75 15.14 15.78
N ARG A 426 4.50 13.92 16.28
CA ARG A 426 5.23 13.34 17.42
C ARG A 426 6.51 12.64 17.00
N ARG A 427 6.60 12.20 15.75
CA ARG A 427 7.76 11.51 15.17
C ARG A 427 8.32 12.32 13.99
N PRO A 428 9.64 12.30 13.76
CA PRO A 428 10.23 13.05 12.66
C PRO A 428 9.65 12.62 11.31
N VAL A 429 9.04 13.57 10.60
CA VAL A 429 8.53 13.35 9.23
C VAL A 429 9.48 14.03 8.27
N LYS A 430 10.27 13.21 7.57
CA LYS A 430 11.31 13.69 6.67
C LYS A 430 10.72 14.03 5.29
N THR A 431 10.94 15.24 4.80
CA THR A 431 10.51 15.65 3.46
C THR A 431 11.55 15.28 2.38
N TYR A 432 11.10 15.23 1.12
CA TYR A 432 11.93 14.98 -0.06
C TYR A 432 12.44 16.25 -0.75
N GLU A 433 12.03 17.43 -0.29
CA GLU A 433 12.48 18.72 -0.84
C GLU A 433 13.96 19.00 -0.48
N ASP A 434 14.26 18.94 0.82
CA ASP A 434 15.55 19.30 1.41
C ASP A 434 16.01 18.29 2.49
N GLY A 435 15.21 17.24 2.75
CA GLY A 435 15.52 16.22 3.73
C GLY A 435 15.30 16.64 5.20
N ARG A 436 14.66 17.78 5.48
CA ARG A 436 14.38 18.25 6.84
C ARG A 436 13.21 17.50 7.49
N ASP A 437 13.12 17.61 8.82
CA ASP A 437 11.92 17.25 9.58
C ASP A 437 10.89 18.39 9.47
N ILE A 438 9.62 18.05 9.23
CA ILE A 438 8.51 19.00 9.12
C ILE A 438 7.71 19.15 10.43
N CYS A 439 8.19 18.56 11.53
CA CYS A 439 7.64 18.84 12.86
C CYS A 439 7.58 20.35 13.12
N GLY A 440 6.39 20.81 13.54
CA GLY A 440 6.13 22.23 13.80
C GLY A 440 5.83 23.08 12.57
N GLU A 441 5.65 22.50 11.37
CA GLU A 441 5.25 23.22 10.16
C GLU A 441 3.92 24.00 10.40
N PRO A 442 3.91 25.35 10.29
CA PRO A 442 2.76 26.16 10.72
C PRO A 442 1.47 25.89 9.93
N GLU A 443 1.59 25.68 8.62
CA GLU A 443 0.47 25.35 7.73
C GLU A 443 0.64 23.93 7.18
N LEU A 444 0.73 22.94 8.07
CA LEU A 444 1.06 21.56 7.68
C LEU A 444 0.15 21.04 6.55
N ALA A 445 -1.16 21.24 6.61
CA ALA A 445 -2.08 20.80 5.55
C ALA A 445 -1.76 21.45 4.18
N HIS A 446 -1.47 22.75 4.16
CA HIS A 446 -1.06 23.45 2.94
C HIS A 446 0.29 22.95 2.43
N TYR A 447 1.25 22.73 3.34
CA TYR A 447 2.55 22.16 2.98
C TYR A 447 2.41 20.77 2.37
N LEU A 448 1.56 19.90 2.92
CA LEU A 448 1.27 18.57 2.36
C LEU A 448 0.62 18.65 0.96
N LEU A 449 -0.26 19.62 0.70
CA LEU A 449 -0.78 19.88 -0.66
C LEU A 449 0.34 20.29 -1.61
N LYS A 450 1.25 21.18 -1.19
CA LYS A 450 2.42 21.57 -1.99
C LYS A 450 3.33 20.39 -2.28
N CYS A 451 3.55 19.51 -1.30
CA CYS A 451 4.29 18.27 -1.48
C CYS A 451 3.69 17.43 -2.62
N MET A 452 2.38 17.18 -2.57
CA MET A 452 1.69 16.38 -3.60
C MET A 452 1.72 17.02 -4.99
N MET A 453 1.64 18.35 -5.08
CA MET A 453 1.30 19.03 -6.34
C MET A 453 2.45 19.81 -6.97
N LEU A 454 3.33 20.41 -6.16
CA LEU A 454 4.29 21.42 -6.61
C LEU A 454 5.74 21.05 -6.39
N ILE A 455 6.06 20.49 -5.22
CA ILE A 455 7.43 20.28 -4.77
C ILE A 455 8.00 19.05 -5.48
N PRO A 456 9.16 19.19 -6.18
CA PRO A 456 9.84 18.05 -6.77
C PRO A 456 10.30 17.04 -5.72
N VAL A 457 10.20 15.75 -6.04
CA VAL A 457 10.63 14.67 -5.12
C VAL A 457 12.09 14.32 -5.37
N ASP A 458 12.95 14.46 -4.36
CA ASP A 458 14.25 13.79 -4.30
C ASP A 458 14.17 12.59 -3.33
N TRP A 459 13.78 11.43 -3.87
CA TRP A 459 13.53 10.24 -3.07
C TRP A 459 14.81 9.70 -2.40
N PRO A 460 15.97 9.60 -3.08
CA PRO A 460 17.23 9.25 -2.43
C PRO A 460 17.56 10.14 -1.23
N ALA A 461 17.30 11.45 -1.31
CA ALA A 461 17.51 12.35 -0.18
C ALA A 461 16.55 12.07 0.98
N ALA A 462 15.27 11.82 0.67
CA ALA A 462 14.22 11.55 1.65
C ALA A 462 14.50 10.29 2.47
N VAL A 463 14.93 9.20 1.82
CA VAL A 463 15.20 7.91 2.49
C VAL A 463 16.63 7.76 2.98
N ASN A 464 17.47 8.79 2.84
CA ASN A 464 18.81 8.80 3.41
C ASN A 464 18.75 9.16 4.90
N CYS A 465 18.51 8.16 5.74
CA CYS A 465 18.42 8.28 7.19
C CYS A 465 19.58 7.55 7.86
N LYS A 466 20.47 8.30 8.53
CA LYS A 466 21.67 7.72 9.16
C LYS A 466 21.29 6.69 10.23
N GLY A 467 21.92 5.52 10.17
CA GLY A 467 21.77 4.46 11.16
C GLY A 467 20.46 3.69 11.09
N VAL A 468 19.62 3.93 10.08
CA VAL A 468 18.44 3.10 9.80
C VAL A 468 18.91 1.74 9.27
N THR A 469 18.35 0.68 9.84
CA THR A 469 18.62 -0.72 9.50
C THR A 469 17.49 -1.34 8.68
N HIS A 470 16.28 -0.83 8.82
CA HIS A 470 15.07 -1.40 8.22
C HIS A 470 14.18 -0.29 7.66
N ALA A 471 13.60 -0.51 6.49
CA ALA A 471 12.49 0.28 5.98
C ALA A 471 11.21 -0.56 5.97
N VAL A 472 10.07 0.02 6.34
CA VAL A 472 8.76 -0.63 6.32
C VAL A 472 7.86 0.13 5.38
N ASP A 473 7.49 -0.49 4.27
CA ASP A 473 6.59 0.08 3.26
C ASP A 473 5.13 -0.23 3.58
N PHE A 474 4.38 0.82 3.90
CA PHE A 474 2.92 0.81 4.06
C PHE A 474 2.18 1.18 2.77
N GLY A 475 2.92 1.51 1.70
CA GLY A 475 2.38 1.80 0.39
C GLY A 475 1.83 0.57 -0.32
N PRO A 476 0.97 0.77 -1.33
CA PRO A 476 0.52 -0.32 -2.18
C PRO A 476 1.65 -0.80 -3.10
N GLY A 477 1.50 -2.02 -3.61
CA GLY A 477 2.38 -2.64 -4.60
C GLY A 477 3.20 -3.80 -4.13
N GLY A 478 3.01 -4.24 -2.89
CA GLY A 478 3.74 -5.37 -2.33
C GLY A 478 5.24 -5.26 -2.62
N THR A 479 5.82 -6.27 -3.27
CA THR A 479 7.24 -6.31 -3.63
C THR A 479 7.61 -5.48 -4.86
N SER A 480 6.64 -4.89 -5.56
CA SER A 480 6.85 -3.98 -6.72
C SER A 480 6.64 -2.51 -6.35
N GLY A 481 6.23 -2.22 -5.12
CA GLY A 481 5.95 -0.88 -4.60
C GLY A 481 7.21 -0.03 -4.36
N PHE A 482 7.05 1.02 -3.55
CA PHE A 482 8.13 1.97 -3.27
C PHE A 482 9.25 1.37 -2.41
N GLY A 483 8.95 0.31 -1.64
CA GLY A 483 9.94 -0.51 -0.95
C GLY A 483 11.01 -1.06 -1.90
N ALA A 484 10.64 -1.48 -3.12
CA ALA A 484 11.61 -1.93 -4.12
C ALA A 484 12.55 -0.82 -4.61
N ILE A 485 12.08 0.43 -4.63
CA ILE A 485 12.91 1.59 -4.97
C ILE A 485 13.86 1.89 -3.82
N VAL A 486 13.37 1.86 -2.57
CA VAL A 486 14.19 2.07 -1.36
C VAL A 486 15.29 1.03 -1.23
N HIS A 487 14.97 -0.25 -1.43
CA HIS A 487 15.95 -1.32 -1.45
C HIS A 487 17.06 -1.05 -2.48
N ARG A 488 16.69 -0.67 -3.72
CA ARG A 488 17.69 -0.34 -4.77
C ARG A 488 18.56 0.86 -4.44
N ILE A 489 18.03 1.88 -3.75
CA ILE A 489 18.82 3.05 -3.32
C ILE A 489 19.89 2.64 -2.29
N HIS A 490 19.56 1.69 -1.43
CA HIS A 490 20.40 1.25 -0.32
C HIS A 490 21.03 -0.13 -0.51
N GLU A 491 21.02 -0.64 -1.74
CA GLU A 491 21.66 -1.91 -2.09
C GLU A 491 23.14 -1.86 -1.68
N GLY A 492 23.60 -2.90 -0.97
CA GLY A 492 24.95 -2.97 -0.41
C GLY A 492 25.21 -2.09 0.82
N ARG A 493 24.19 -1.41 1.39
CA ARG A 493 24.32 -0.58 2.61
C ARG A 493 23.78 -1.24 3.88
N GLY A 494 23.28 -2.48 3.79
CA GLY A 494 22.79 -3.24 4.94
C GLY A 494 21.44 -2.76 5.49
N MET A 495 20.58 -2.20 4.64
CA MET A 495 19.22 -1.83 5.02
C MET A 495 18.20 -2.81 4.42
N ALA A 496 17.52 -3.57 5.29
CA ALA A 496 16.43 -4.47 4.89
C ALA A 496 15.15 -3.66 4.59
N THR A 497 14.27 -4.18 3.74
CA THR A 497 12.99 -3.53 3.41
C THR A 497 11.85 -4.52 3.50
N ILE A 498 10.86 -4.20 4.33
CA ILE A 498 9.67 -5.01 4.62
C ILE A 498 8.47 -4.37 3.90
N CYS A 499 7.79 -5.12 3.04
CA CYS A 499 6.59 -4.67 2.33
C CYS A 499 5.33 -5.22 3.02
N VAL A 500 4.61 -4.39 3.77
CA VAL A 500 3.44 -4.86 4.54
C VAL A 500 2.25 -5.24 3.64
N GLY A 501 2.23 -4.75 2.41
CA GLY A 501 1.26 -5.15 1.39
C GLY A 501 1.50 -6.55 0.81
N ALA A 502 2.68 -7.14 1.01
CA ALA A 502 3.04 -8.44 0.44
C ALA A 502 2.87 -9.57 1.47
N PHE A 503 2.12 -10.62 1.13
CA PHE A 503 2.01 -11.82 1.96
C PHE A 503 3.21 -12.76 1.81
N ASP A 504 3.94 -12.68 0.69
CA ASP A 504 5.17 -13.40 0.41
C ASP A 504 6.15 -12.49 -0.35
N SER A 505 7.44 -12.80 -0.23
CA SER A 505 8.55 -12.21 -0.96
C SER A 505 8.58 -12.60 -2.44
N TYR A 506 7.97 -13.72 -2.84
CA TYR A 506 8.03 -14.27 -4.20
C TYR A 506 9.47 -14.41 -4.74
N GLY A 507 10.43 -14.74 -3.86
CA GLY A 507 11.85 -14.84 -4.20
C GLY A 507 12.55 -13.50 -4.43
N SER A 508 11.87 -12.38 -4.15
CA SER A 508 12.45 -11.03 -4.12
C SER A 508 13.44 -10.89 -2.96
N PRO A 509 14.48 -10.02 -3.06
CA PRO A 509 15.32 -9.65 -1.92
C PRO A 509 14.59 -8.78 -0.87
N LEU A 510 13.30 -8.55 -1.03
CA LEU A 510 12.44 -7.81 -0.10
C LEU A 510 11.77 -8.76 0.88
N HIS A 511 11.56 -8.29 2.09
CA HIS A 511 10.84 -8.98 3.16
C HIS A 511 9.33 -8.75 3.04
N ALA A 512 8.55 -9.70 3.55
CA ALA A 512 7.09 -9.72 3.46
C ALA A 512 6.44 -9.25 4.77
N LYS A 513 5.12 -9.17 4.78
CA LYS A 513 4.33 -8.73 5.94
C LYS A 513 4.64 -9.51 7.22
N SER A 514 4.95 -10.81 7.12
CA SER A 514 5.31 -11.68 8.25
C SER A 514 6.51 -11.14 9.05
N ASP A 515 7.49 -10.55 8.37
CA ASP A 515 8.72 -10.01 8.97
C ASP A 515 8.45 -8.86 9.94
N LEU A 516 7.36 -8.10 9.76
CA LEU A 516 6.93 -7.08 10.74
C LEU A 516 6.61 -7.69 12.11
N TYR A 517 6.26 -8.98 12.17
CA TYR A 517 5.74 -9.65 13.37
C TYR A 517 6.73 -10.61 14.01
N GLN A 518 7.94 -10.76 13.47
CA GLN A 518 8.97 -11.62 14.05
C GLN A 518 9.32 -11.14 15.46
N SER A 519 9.41 -12.08 16.41
CA SER A 519 9.73 -11.79 17.81
C SER A 519 11.21 -11.93 18.14
N ASP A 520 11.98 -12.55 17.25
CA ASP A 520 13.43 -12.66 17.37
C ASP A 520 14.14 -11.68 16.42
N ALA A 521 15.44 -11.51 16.63
CA ALA A 521 16.27 -10.58 15.87
C ALA A 521 16.88 -11.22 14.61
N SER A 522 16.24 -12.24 14.00
CA SER A 522 16.72 -12.85 12.76
C SER A 522 16.37 -12.05 11.49
N LEU A 523 15.90 -10.81 11.67
CA LEU A 523 15.51 -9.87 10.61
C LEU A 523 16.71 -9.22 9.91
#